data_AF-A0A839GNQ0-F1
#
_entry.id   AF-A0A839GNQ0-F1
#
_cell.length_a   1.000
_cell.length_b   1.000
_cell.length_c   1.000
_cell.angle_alpha   90.00
_cell.angle_beta   90.00
_cell.angle_gamma   90.00
#
_symmetry.space_group_name_H-M   'P 1'
#
loop_
_entity.id
_entity.type
_entity.pdbx_description
1 polymer ?
#
loop_
_entity_poly.entity_id
_entity_poly.type
_entity_poly.pdbx_seq_one_letter_code
_entity_poly.pdbx_strand_id
1 'polypeptide(L)' 'MEEQEKEIYFIKGFNNGYLLNIHEPELLDGILKSGNHKSDYVRAMALGKKQHEKEQLMDEMKQSRERQRNIKRGR' A
#
# COMPACT_ATOMS: atom_id res chain seq x y z
N MET A 1 12.14 20.68 -16.00
CA MET A 1 12.41 20.83 -14.55
C MET A 1 11.16 20.57 -13.73
N GLU A 2 10.02 21.23 -14.01
CA GLU A 2 8.77 21.00 -13.24
C GLU A 2 8.23 19.55 -13.27
N GLU A 3 8.41 18.83 -14.38
CA GLU A 3 7.91 17.46 -14.51
C GLU A 3 8.69 16.45 -13.65
N GLN A 4 10.01 16.62 -13.53
CA GLN A 4 10.85 15.82 -12.64
C GLN A 4 10.51 16.05 -11.17
N GLU A 5 10.20 17.28 -10.78
CA GLU A 5 9.78 17.57 -9.40
C GLU A 5 8.45 16.88 -9.08
N LYS A 6 7.48 16.93 -9.99
CA LYS A 6 6.19 16.22 -9.84
C LYS A 6 6.38 14.73 -9.68
N GLU A 7 7.27 14.13 -10.46
CA GLU A 7 7.62 12.71 -10.35
C GLU A 7 8.24 12.37 -8.99
N ILE A 8 9.17 13.19 -8.50
CA ILE A 8 9.78 13.01 -7.17
C ILE A 8 8.72 13.08 -6.07
N TYR A 9 7.79 14.04 -6.13
CA TYR A 9 6.70 14.14 -5.16
C TYR A 9 5.75 12.95 -5.25
N PHE A 10 5.46 12.47 -6.45
CA PHE A 10 4.65 11.27 -6.63
C PHE A 10 5.31 10.05 -5.96
N ILE A 11 6.59 9.79 -6.23
CA ILE A 11 7.33 8.66 -5.65
C ILE A 11 7.36 8.77 -4.11
N LYS A 12 7.60 9.97 -3.57
CA LYS A 12 7.57 10.20 -2.12
C LYS A 12 6.20 9.93 -1.54
N GLY A 13 5.14 10.41 -2.18
CA GLY A 13 3.76 10.17 -1.75
C GLY A 13 3.44 8.67 -1.74
N PHE A 14 3.82 7.96 -2.80
CA PHE A 14 3.65 6.51 -2.88
C PHE A 14 4.34 5.78 -1.73
N ASN A 15 5.64 6.04 -1.52
CA ASN A 15 6.41 5.38 -0.47
C ASN A 15 5.88 5.70 0.92
N ASN A 16 5.49 6.96 1.16
CA ASN A 16 4.94 7.37 2.46
C ASN A 16 3.56 6.74 2.71
N GLY A 17 2.70 6.65 1.69
CA GLY A 17 1.43 5.96 1.81
C GLY A 17 1.59 4.46 2.09
N TYR A 18 2.58 3.82 1.47
CA TYR A 18 2.92 2.42 1.73
C TYR A 18 3.40 2.23 3.18
N LEU A 19 4.40 3.01 3.62
CA LEU A 19 4.97 2.90 4.97
C LEU A 19 3.97 3.26 6.07
N LEU A 20 3.14 4.28 5.87
CA LEU A 20 2.09 4.62 6.83
C LEU A 20 1.03 3.52 6.92
N ASN A 21 0.72 2.82 5.84
CA ASN A 21 -0.21 1.69 5.91
C ASN A 21 0.35 0.52 6.72
N ILE A 22 1.68 0.38 6.80
CA ILE A 22 2.35 -0.62 7.66
C ILE A 22 2.30 -0.21 9.13
N HIS A 23 2.66 1.04 9.43
CA HIS A 23 2.95 1.45 10.80
C HIS A 23 1.80 2.21 11.48
N GLU A 24 1.07 3.04 10.72
CA GLU A 24 0.08 4.01 11.23
C GLU A 24 -1.15 4.11 10.30
N PRO A 25 -1.91 3.02 10.08
CA PRO A 25 -2.98 2.97 9.07
C PRO A 25 -4.13 3.94 9.37
N GLU A 26 -4.43 4.20 10.64
CA GLU A 26 -5.49 5.14 11.05
C GLU A 26 -5.10 6.59 10.74
N LEU A 27 -3.82 6.95 10.93
CA LEU A 27 -3.29 8.25 10.55
C LEU A 27 -3.37 8.44 9.04
N LEU A 28 -2.98 7.41 8.27
CA LEU A 28 -3.10 7.44 6.82
C LEU A 28 -4.56 7.65 6.38
N ASP A 29 -5.50 6.96 7.01
CA ASP A 29 -6.93 7.16 6.72
C ASP A 29 -7.41 8.57 7.03
N GLY A 30 -6.93 9.16 8.12
CA GLY A 30 -7.16 10.57 8.43
C GLY A 30 -6.65 11.48 7.31
N ILE A 31 -5.39 11.32 6.92
CA ILE A 31 -4.74 12.10 5.85
C ILE A 31 -5.48 11.94 4.53
N LEU A 32 -5.88 10.71 4.17
CA LEU A 32 -6.57 10.44 2.92
C LEU A 32 -8.01 10.98 2.93
N LYS A 33 -8.69 11.03 4.09
CA LYS A 33 -10.07 11.58 4.19
C LYS A 33 -10.10 13.11 4.22
N SER A 34 -9.13 13.75 4.87
CA SER A 34 -9.07 15.21 5.02
C SER A 34 -8.19 15.90 3.98
N GLY A 35 -7.39 15.14 3.23
CA GLY A 35 -6.40 15.66 2.32
C GLY A 35 -7.00 16.27 1.06
N ASN A 36 -6.22 17.15 0.41
CA ASN A 36 -6.57 17.67 -0.91
C ASN A 36 -6.43 16.56 -1.96
N HIS A 37 -7.53 15.90 -2.31
CA HIS A 37 -7.55 14.83 -3.33
C HIS A 37 -7.11 15.27 -4.73
N LYS A 38 -7.00 16.58 -5.00
CA LYS A 38 -6.44 17.10 -6.25
C LYS A 38 -4.91 17.09 -6.26
N SER A 39 -4.26 16.84 -5.12
CA SER A 39 -2.80 16.74 -5.00
C SER A 39 -2.31 15.37 -5.49
N ASP A 40 -1.37 15.39 -6.44
CA ASP A 40 -0.67 14.19 -6.94
C ASP A 40 -0.03 13.38 -5.81
N TYR A 41 0.46 14.08 -4.78
CA TYR A 41 1.06 13.46 -3.60
C TYR A 41 0.04 12.66 -2.80
N VAL A 42 -1.15 13.24 -2.52
CA VAL A 42 -2.22 12.54 -1.77
C VAL A 42 -2.75 11.35 -2.58
N ARG A 43 -2.86 11.51 -3.91
CA ARG A 43 -3.21 10.40 -4.81
C ARG A 43 -2.16 9.29 -4.77
N ALA A 44 -0.88 9.64 -4.79
CA ALA A 44 0.21 8.68 -4.68
C ALA A 44 0.19 7.94 -3.34
N MET A 45 -0.09 8.62 -2.22
CA MET A 45 -0.25 7.97 -0.91
C MET A 45 -1.36 6.92 -0.92
N ALA A 46 -2.51 7.22 -1.54
CA ALA A 46 -3.59 6.25 -1.68
C ALA A 46 -3.20 5.03 -2.52
N LEU A 47 -2.32 5.20 -3.53
CA LEU A 47 -1.79 4.09 -4.31
C LEU A 47 -0.79 3.25 -3.51
N GLY A 48 0.08 3.89 -2.74
CA GLY A 48 0.99 3.21 -1.82
C GLY A 48 0.26 2.35 -0.79
N LYS A 49 -0.84 2.88 -0.22
CA LYS A 49 -1.75 2.13 0.65
C LYS A 49 -2.23 0.84 -0.02
N LYS A 50 -2.82 0.97 -1.22
CA LYS A 50 -3.38 -0.15 -2.00
C LYS A 50 -2.32 -1.19 -2.36
N GLN A 51 -1.09 -0.77 -2.63
CA GLN A 51 0.01 -1.68 -2.92
C GLN A 51 0.32 -2.58 -1.72
N HIS A 52 0.42 -2.01 -0.51
CA HIS A 52 0.64 -2.79 0.70
C HIS A 52 -0.53 -3.76 0.98
N GLU A 53 -1.78 -3.30 0.86
CA GLU A 53 -2.97 -4.16 1.04
C GLU A 53 -2.99 -5.33 0.04
N LYS A 54 -2.58 -5.08 -1.21
CA LYS A 54 -2.47 -6.12 -2.22
C LYS A 54 -1.40 -7.15 -1.87
N GLU A 55 -0.25 -6.72 -1.37
CA GLU A 55 0.82 -7.62 -0.93
C GLU A 55 0.36 -8.50 0.23
N GLN A 56 -0.32 -7.92 1.24
CA GLN A 56 -0.91 -8.67 2.35
C GLN A 56 -1.88 -9.77 1.86
N LEU A 57 -2.79 -9.41 0.94
CA LEU A 57 -3.73 -10.38 0.38
C LEU A 57 -3.02 -11.51 -0.37
N MET A 58 -1.98 -11.19 -1.17
CA MET A 58 -1.22 -12.21 -1.90
C MET A 58 -0.48 -13.15 -0.95
N ASP A 59 0.08 -12.63 0.13
CA ASP A 59 0.77 -13.42 1.15
C ASP A 59 -0.20 -14.35 1.89
N GLU A 60 -1.38 -13.86 2.26
CA GLU A 60 -2.44 -14.68 2.86
C GLU A 60 -2.88 -15.81 1.92
N MET A 61 -3.07 -15.52 0.63
CA MET A 61 -3.40 -16.53 -0.37
C MET A 61 -2.30 -17.58 -0.51
N LYS A 62 -1.03 -17.16 -0.49
CA LYS A 62 0.12 -18.07 -0.56
C LYS A 62 0.17 -18.99 0.66
N GLN A 63 0.05 -18.43 1.86
CA GLN A 63 0.04 -19.21 3.10
C GLN A 63 -1.13 -20.20 3.15
N SER A 64 -2.32 -19.78 2.70
CA SER A 64 -3.49 -20.66 2.62
C SER A 64 -3.24 -21.85 1.69
N ARG A 65 -2.65 -21.61 0.51
CA ARG A 65 -2.28 -22.68 -0.44
C ARG A 65 -1.24 -23.64 0.14
N GLU A 66 -0.25 -23.13 0.86
CA GLU A 66 0.79 -23.94 1.51
C GLU A 66 0.21 -24.82 2.63
N ARG A 67 -0.65 -24.27 3.48
CA ARG A 67 -1.36 -25.04 4.53
C ARG A 67 -2.17 -26.18 3.93
N GLN A 68 -2.91 -25.93 2.85
CA GLN A 68 -3.68 -26.98 2.15
C GLN A 68 -2.78 -28.08 1.57
N ARG A 69 -1.61 -27.73 1.03
CA ARG A 69 -0.64 -28.71 0.51
C ARG A 69 -0.05 -29.58 1.63
N ASN A 70 0.28 -28.99 2.77
CA ASN A 70 0.83 -29.73 3.91
C ASN A 70 -0.19 -30.73 4.49
N ILE A 71 -1.47 -30.34 4.60
CA ILE A 71 -2.54 -31.24 5.04
C ILE A 71 -2.69 -32.44 4.08
N LYS A 72 -2.61 -32.21 2.76
CA LYS A 72 -2.69 -33.30 1.77
C LYS A 72 -1.51 -34.27 1.80
N ARG A 73 -0.33 -33.82 2.23
CA ARG A 73 0.89 -34.64 2.30
C ARG A 73 1.02 -35.45 3.58
N GLY A 74 0.36 -35.02 4.66
CA GLY A 74 0.34 -35.75 5.94
C GLY A 74 -0.78 -36.78 6.07
N ARG A 75 -1.52 -37.07 4.99
CA ARG A 75 -2.54 -38.11 4.88
C ARG A 75 -2.06 -39.24 3.99
#